data_AF-A0A1A2NFX7-F1
#
_entry.id   AF-A0A1A2NFX7-F1
#
_cell.length_a   1.000
_cell.length_b   1.000
_cell.length_c   1.000
_cell.angle_alpha   90.00
_cell.angle_beta   90.00
_cell.angle_gamma   90.00
#
_symmetry.space_group_name_H-M   'P 1'
#
loop_
_entity.id
_entity.type
_entity.pdbx_description
1 polymer ?
#
loop_
_entity_poly.entity_id
_entity_poly.type
_entity_poly.pdbx_seq_one_letter_code
_entity_poly.pdbx_strand_id
1 'polypeptide(L)'
;MKSLRLKFSTAYALWVAVLAPPCILLFLKTRYVWAGPALVAVAVLLALITFRGRRLLGWVAAFFAWLVRRRRPLLAPSEPVVGATVQPGDHVAVRWKGKVLVAVIELIARPFTPTVIVDGKAHTDDVVDTRLLEQLLSVHCPDLEADVVSAGHRVARTAAADVVDLYEQAIGADPAPAHRRTWIIVRADPRRARKSAGRRDAGVAGLVRYLVASTTRIADELSRHGVDAVCGRSFDDFDRATDIGFEREKWSTIKGRNSFTTAYTAPGGPDVWWSAPADHTITRVRVAPGVAPESTVLLTTPDKPKKRRGFARVAGGQRAALQAQILVSDRHHQLPIGSAGVLVGETASHYPVYLPFDDVDTSVNLGDARVFTQFVLRAAAAGGTVTLGPHFRPFAELVGAHIGPEAKVAWPNATSYLGRHPGVDRVTLRHNMVSTPRHRQLPILPVSPPGEGRYEQALPGAGRTAS
;
A
#
# COMPACT_ATOMS: atom_id res chain seq x y z
N MET A 1 -6.19 19.74 21.66
CA MET A 1 -4.97 19.49 22.47
C MET A 1 -5.10 18.19 23.29
N LYS A 2 -5.08 17.00 22.66
CA LYS A 2 -5.17 15.70 23.38
C LYS A 2 -4.14 14.72 22.81
N SER A 3 -2.84 14.89 23.13
CA SER A 3 -1.80 13.93 22.70
C SER A 3 -0.67 13.70 23.71
N LEU A 4 -0.87 14.10 24.97
CA LEU A 4 0.00 13.72 26.07
C LEU A 4 -0.51 12.38 26.60
N ARG A 5 0.27 11.31 26.42
CA ARG A 5 0.05 10.03 27.08
C ARG A 5 1.20 9.84 28.06
N LEU A 6 0.87 9.69 29.34
CA LEU A 6 1.82 9.28 30.36
C LEU A 6 1.95 7.76 30.25
N LYS A 7 3.15 7.27 29.91
CA LYS A 7 3.47 5.84 29.96
C LYS A 7 4.61 5.65 30.94
N PHE A 8 4.39 4.84 31.97
CA PHE A 8 5.39 4.47 32.95
C PHE A 8 6.39 3.48 32.35
N SER A 9 7.67 3.67 32.64
CA SER A 9 8.76 2.77 32.25
C SER A 9 9.57 2.46 33.49
N THR A 10 9.51 1.21 33.93
CA THR A 10 10.16 0.70 35.16
C THR A 10 11.65 1.03 35.23
N ALA A 11 12.37 0.93 34.11
CA ALA A 11 13.81 1.20 34.08
C ALA A 11 14.22 2.65 34.43
N TYR A 12 13.47 3.66 33.97
CA TYR A 12 13.80 5.06 34.28
C TYR A 12 13.24 5.52 35.62
N ALA A 13 12.13 4.93 36.08
CA ALA A 13 11.66 5.12 37.44
C ALA A 13 12.73 4.67 38.46
N LEU A 14 13.42 3.56 38.16
CA LEU A 14 14.59 3.11 38.92
C LEU A 14 15.74 4.12 38.91
N TRP A 15 16.13 4.61 37.74
CA TRP A 15 17.20 5.63 37.64
C TRP A 15 16.86 6.93 38.37
N VAL A 16 15.63 7.42 38.24
CA VAL A 16 15.16 8.61 38.96
C VAL A 16 15.14 8.33 40.47
N ALA A 17 14.64 7.17 40.91
CA ALA A 17 14.59 6.82 42.33
C ALA A 17 16.00 6.73 42.96
N VAL A 18 16.99 6.28 42.20
CA VAL A 18 18.39 6.19 42.66
C VAL A 18 19.09 7.55 42.64
N LEU A 19 18.85 8.39 41.63
CA LEU A 19 19.55 9.68 41.45
C LEU A 19 18.89 10.86 42.19
N ALA A 20 17.60 10.79 42.51
CA ALA A 20 16.88 11.88 43.17
C ALA A 20 17.41 12.20 44.59
N PRO A 21 17.65 11.20 45.49
CA PRO A 21 18.17 11.48 46.83
C PRO A 21 19.54 12.18 46.85
N PRO A 22 20.59 11.73 46.11
CA PRO A 22 21.88 12.41 46.11
C PRO A 22 21.82 13.79 45.45
N CYS A 23 21.00 13.99 44.41
CA CYS A 23 20.80 15.32 43.82
C CYS A 23 20.17 16.31 44.81
N ILE A 24 19.18 15.88 45.61
CA ILE A 24 18.55 16.76 46.62
C ILE A 24 19.55 17.06 47.76
N LEU A 25 20.31 16.05 48.22
CA LEU A 25 21.34 16.20 49.25
C LEU A 25 22.49 17.13 48.85
N LEU A 26 22.90 17.11 47.57
CA LEU A 26 23.96 18.00 47.06
C LEU A 26 23.55 19.48 47.10
N PHE A 27 22.29 19.79 46.83
CA PHE A 27 21.79 21.17 46.80
C PHE A 27 21.31 21.69 48.16
N LEU A 28 21.09 20.81 49.14
CA LEU A 28 20.68 21.17 50.50
C LEU A 28 21.70 22.06 51.24
N LYS A 29 22.99 21.96 50.92
CA LYS A 29 24.06 22.80 51.50
C LYS A 29 24.35 24.08 50.71
N THR A 30 23.63 24.33 49.61
CA THR A 30 23.81 25.54 48.80
C THR A 30 22.70 26.55 49.07
N ARG A 31 22.93 27.82 48.71
CA ARG A 31 21.93 28.90 48.82
C ARG A 31 20.66 28.66 47.98
N TYR A 32 20.66 27.66 47.09
CA TYR A 32 19.57 27.33 46.17
C TYR A 32 18.96 25.96 46.49
N VAL A 33 18.41 25.82 47.70
CA VAL A 33 17.79 24.56 48.18
C VAL A 33 16.65 24.09 47.28
N TRP A 34 15.96 25.02 46.60
CA TRP A 34 14.89 24.73 45.64
C TRP A 34 15.38 24.14 44.30
N ALA A 35 16.67 24.29 43.97
CA ALA A 35 17.21 23.84 42.68
C ALA A 35 17.27 22.31 42.58
N GLY A 36 17.57 21.61 43.69
CA GLY A 36 17.59 20.13 43.72
C GLY A 36 16.22 19.52 43.39
N PRO A 37 15.15 19.85 44.14
CA PRO A 37 13.79 19.40 43.85
C PRO A 37 13.31 19.82 42.45
N ALA A 38 13.62 21.04 42.01
CA ALA A 38 13.26 21.50 40.66
C ALA A 38 13.94 20.67 39.56
N LEU A 39 15.22 20.35 39.72
CA LEU A 39 15.98 19.55 38.77
C LEU A 39 15.46 18.11 38.69
N VAL A 40 15.12 17.51 39.83
CA VAL A 40 14.48 16.19 39.89
C VAL A 40 13.10 16.23 39.22
N ALA A 41 12.28 17.25 39.50
CA ALA A 41 10.97 17.42 38.88
C ALA A 41 11.08 17.56 37.35
N VAL A 42 12.04 18.33 36.85
CA VAL A 42 12.33 18.46 35.41
C VAL A 42 12.80 17.11 34.83
N ALA A 43 13.70 16.40 35.50
CA ALA A 43 14.17 15.09 35.04
C ALA A 43 13.02 14.06 34.95
N VAL A 44 12.13 14.06 35.94
CA VAL A 44 10.91 13.24 35.97
C VAL A 44 9.97 13.64 34.82
N LEU A 45 9.70 14.92 34.63
CA LEU A 45 8.89 15.42 33.51
C LEU A 45 9.48 15.00 32.16
N LEU A 46 10.80 15.14 31.97
CA LEU A 46 11.48 14.74 30.74
C LEU A 46 11.44 13.23 30.49
N ALA A 47 11.49 12.42 31.55
CA ALA A 47 11.41 10.96 31.48
C ALA A 47 9.98 10.45 31.24
N LEU A 48 8.97 11.10 31.82
CA LEU A 48 7.57 10.67 31.79
C LEU A 48 6.79 11.22 30.58
N ILE A 49 7.15 12.41 30.08
CA ILE A 49 6.44 13.02 28.96
C ILE A 49 6.80 12.32 27.66
N THR A 50 5.86 11.52 27.14
CA THR A 50 5.89 11.07 25.76
C THR A 50 5.07 12.03 24.90
N PHE A 51 5.71 12.59 23.87
CA PHE A 51 5.04 13.43 22.88
C PHE A 51 4.96 12.68 21.56
N ARG A 52 3.73 12.40 21.09
CA ARG A 52 3.48 11.64 19.83
C ARG A 52 4.23 10.31 19.76
N GLY A 53 4.24 9.55 20.86
CA GLY A 53 4.81 8.20 20.90
C GLY A 53 6.34 8.13 21.05
N ARG A 54 7.05 9.27 21.10
CA ARG A 54 8.48 9.34 21.46
C ARG A 54 8.69 10.17 22.72
N ARG A 55 9.63 9.76 23.58
CA ARG A 55 10.10 10.57 24.72
C ARG A 55 10.92 11.76 24.22
N LEU A 56 11.09 12.80 25.04
CA LEU A 56 11.84 14.01 24.66
C LEU A 56 13.30 13.71 24.26
N LEU A 57 14.01 12.84 24.98
CA LEU A 57 15.33 12.37 24.57
C LEU A 57 15.31 11.58 23.25
N GLY A 58 14.24 10.80 23.02
CA GLY A 58 14.02 10.11 21.75
C GLY A 58 13.80 11.07 20.57
N TRP A 59 13.20 12.24 20.83
CA TRP A 59 13.09 13.31 19.84
C TRP A 59 14.44 13.94 19.51
N VAL A 60 15.28 14.19 20.51
CA VAL A 60 16.65 14.69 20.32
C VAL A 60 17.49 13.68 19.52
N ALA A 61 17.46 12.40 19.89
CA ALA A 61 18.15 11.34 19.16
C ALA A 61 17.64 11.22 17.70
N ALA A 62 16.32 11.30 17.49
CA ALA A 62 15.76 11.30 16.15
C ALA A 62 16.20 12.51 15.32
N PHE A 63 16.36 13.68 15.96
CA PHE A 63 16.84 14.90 15.33
C PHE A 63 18.28 14.75 14.86
N PHE A 64 19.20 14.33 15.73
CA PHE A 64 20.59 14.10 15.35
C PHE A 64 20.73 12.99 14.30
N ALA A 65 19.99 11.90 14.46
CA ALA A 65 20.01 10.81 13.49
C ALA A 65 19.50 11.27 12.12
N TRP A 66 18.45 12.09 12.07
CA TRP A 66 17.99 12.74 10.84
C TRP A 66 19.04 13.70 10.26
N LEU A 67 19.69 14.51 11.10
CA LEU A 67 20.72 15.46 10.69
C LEU A 67 21.92 14.78 10.00
N VAL A 68 22.30 13.60 10.50
CA VAL A 68 23.34 12.76 9.89
C VAL A 68 22.82 12.11 8.61
N ARG A 69 21.59 11.56 8.64
CA ARG A 69 21.00 10.86 7.50
C ARG A 69 20.73 11.76 6.30
N ARG A 70 20.21 12.98 6.51
CA ARG A 70 19.85 13.91 5.43
C ARG A 70 21.03 14.31 4.55
N ARG A 71 22.27 14.17 5.05
CA ARG A 71 23.51 14.45 4.31
C ARG A 71 24.01 13.26 3.50
N ARG A 72 23.47 12.06 3.71
CA ARG A 72 23.89 10.83 3.02
C ARG A 72 22.88 10.48 1.92
N PRO A 73 23.33 10.02 0.74
CA PRO A 73 22.44 9.56 -0.31
C PRO A 73 21.59 8.38 0.16
N LEU A 74 20.49 8.11 -0.54
CA LEU A 74 19.79 6.83 -0.38
C LEU A 74 20.73 5.72 -0.79
N LEU A 75 20.87 4.71 0.06
CA LEU A 75 21.52 3.46 -0.30
C LEU A 75 20.59 2.72 -1.25
N ALA A 76 20.97 2.65 -2.52
CA ALA A 76 20.34 1.77 -3.48
C ALA A 76 20.51 0.31 -3.00
N PRO A 77 19.50 -0.56 -3.19
CA PRO A 77 19.69 -1.99 -3.07
C PRO A 77 20.82 -2.48 -3.99
N SER A 78 21.42 -3.63 -3.68
CA SER A 78 22.34 -4.25 -4.64
C SER A 78 21.60 -4.67 -5.91
N GLU A 79 22.34 -4.82 -7.00
CA GLU A 79 21.79 -5.47 -8.20
C GLU A 79 21.22 -6.85 -7.84
N PRO A 80 20.05 -7.20 -8.39
CA PRO A 80 19.45 -8.49 -8.14
C PRO A 80 20.28 -9.58 -8.80
N VAL A 81 20.58 -10.61 -8.02
CA VAL A 81 21.16 -11.84 -8.53
C VAL A 81 20.05 -12.88 -8.55
N VAL A 82 19.84 -13.50 -9.70
CA VAL A 82 18.90 -14.62 -9.82
C VAL A 82 19.60 -15.85 -9.24
N GLY A 83 19.14 -16.29 -8.06
CA GLY A 83 19.61 -17.54 -7.48
C GLY A 83 19.03 -18.72 -8.26
N ALA A 84 19.89 -19.58 -8.81
CA ALA A 84 19.44 -20.86 -9.37
C ALA A 84 19.01 -21.80 -8.22
N THR A 85 17.79 -22.31 -8.28
CA THR A 85 17.21 -23.28 -7.34
C THR A 85 17.74 -24.70 -7.53
N VAL A 86 17.40 -25.56 -6.56
CA VAL A 86 17.64 -27.01 -6.56
C VAL A 86 16.79 -27.76 -7.60
N GLN A 87 15.69 -27.17 -8.09
CA GLN A 87 14.95 -27.65 -9.26
C GLN A 87 15.27 -26.78 -10.49
N PRO A 88 15.48 -27.36 -11.69
CA PRO A 88 15.67 -26.59 -12.90
C PRO A 88 14.37 -25.82 -13.24
N GLY A 89 14.39 -24.48 -13.18
CA GLY A 89 13.29 -23.62 -13.66
C GLY A 89 12.82 -22.51 -12.71
N ASP A 90 13.04 -22.64 -11.40
CA ASP A 90 12.58 -21.66 -10.41
C ASP A 90 13.62 -20.57 -10.13
N HIS A 91 13.61 -19.56 -10.98
CA HIS A 91 14.46 -18.38 -10.80
C HIS A 91 13.90 -17.46 -9.70
N VAL A 92 14.51 -17.48 -8.50
CA VAL A 92 14.18 -16.55 -7.42
C VAL A 92 15.19 -15.41 -7.39
N ALA A 93 14.73 -14.18 -7.60
CA ALA A 93 15.58 -13.00 -7.45
C ALA A 93 15.89 -12.74 -5.98
N VAL A 94 17.19 -12.60 -5.67
CA VAL A 94 17.67 -12.17 -4.35
C VAL A 94 18.52 -10.92 -4.47
N ARG A 95 18.42 -10.03 -3.48
CA ARG A 95 19.30 -8.86 -3.39
C ARG A 95 19.55 -8.42 -1.97
N TRP A 96 20.63 -7.69 -1.75
CA TRP A 96 20.87 -7.03 -0.48
C TRP A 96 20.06 -5.74 -0.38
N LYS A 97 19.32 -5.62 0.72
CA LYS A 97 18.64 -4.38 1.12
C LYS A 97 19.20 -3.91 2.46
N GLY A 98 20.26 -3.10 2.39
CA GLY A 98 21.01 -2.71 3.59
C GLY A 98 21.79 -3.89 4.16
N LYS A 99 21.39 -4.39 5.33
CA LYS A 99 22.08 -5.49 6.04
C LYS A 99 21.37 -6.84 5.96
N VAL A 100 20.24 -6.90 5.26
CA VAL A 100 19.44 -8.11 5.10
C VAL A 100 19.42 -8.52 3.64
N LEU A 101 19.43 -9.83 3.40
CA LEU A 101 19.18 -10.39 2.09
C LEU A 101 17.67 -10.55 1.91
N VAL A 102 17.13 -10.14 0.76
CA VAL A 102 15.70 -10.20 0.49
C VAL A 102 15.39 -10.95 -0.81
N ALA A 103 14.26 -11.63 -0.82
CA ALA A 103 13.64 -12.25 -1.99
C ALA A 103 12.21 -11.70 -2.14
N VAL A 104 11.65 -11.80 -3.35
CA VAL A 104 10.32 -11.28 -3.66
C VAL A 104 9.41 -12.40 -4.14
N ILE A 105 8.20 -12.42 -3.60
CA ILE A 105 7.06 -13.21 -4.09
C ILE A 105 6.02 -12.20 -4.56
N GLU A 106 5.56 -12.35 -5.78
CA GLU A 106 4.43 -11.61 -6.30
C GLU A 106 3.14 -12.35 -6.01
N LEU A 107 2.12 -11.62 -5.53
CA LEU A 107 0.79 -12.18 -5.36
C LEU A 107 -0.04 -11.82 -6.58
N ILE A 108 -0.55 -12.83 -7.28
CA ILE A 108 -1.34 -12.65 -8.48
C ILE A 108 -2.80 -12.54 -8.07
N ALA A 109 -3.43 -11.43 -8.45
CA ALA A 109 -4.83 -11.20 -8.16
C ALA A 109 -5.70 -12.11 -9.01
N ARG A 110 -6.80 -12.60 -8.43
CA ARG A 110 -7.79 -13.37 -9.17
C ARG A 110 -8.64 -12.42 -10.03
N PRO A 111 -8.68 -12.61 -11.36
CA PRO A 111 -9.45 -11.73 -12.23
C PRO A 111 -10.93 -11.67 -11.86
N PHE A 112 -11.52 -10.49 -12.08
CA PHE A 112 -12.94 -10.22 -11.87
C PHE A 112 -13.45 -10.51 -10.46
N THR A 113 -12.61 -10.41 -9.43
CA THR A 113 -13.06 -10.53 -8.04
C THR A 113 -13.77 -9.23 -7.63
N PRO A 114 -15.10 -9.24 -7.41
CA PRO A 114 -15.80 -8.03 -6.99
C PRO A 114 -15.36 -7.63 -5.57
N THR A 115 -15.31 -6.32 -5.34
CA THR A 115 -15.12 -5.76 -4.00
C THR A 115 -16.36 -4.97 -3.61
N VAL A 116 -16.99 -5.34 -2.50
CA VAL A 116 -18.19 -4.67 -1.98
C VAL A 116 -17.83 -3.85 -0.76
N ILE A 117 -18.27 -2.58 -0.71
CA ILE A 117 -18.00 -1.70 0.42
C ILE A 117 -19.18 -1.74 1.38
N VAL A 118 -19.00 -2.34 2.55
CA VAL A 118 -20.02 -2.46 3.60
C VAL A 118 -19.54 -1.67 4.82
N ASP A 119 -20.31 -0.66 5.23
CA ASP A 119 -20.00 0.19 6.39
C ASP A 119 -18.56 0.77 6.38
N GLY A 120 -18.09 1.16 5.19
CA GLY A 120 -16.76 1.72 4.98
C GLY A 120 -15.60 0.71 5.02
N LYS A 121 -15.90 -0.60 4.90
CA LYS A 121 -14.91 -1.68 4.81
C LYS A 121 -14.99 -2.39 3.47
N ALA A 122 -13.84 -2.74 2.92
CA ALA A 122 -13.77 -3.50 1.68
C ALA A 122 -13.90 -5.00 1.97
N HIS A 123 -14.93 -5.61 1.38
CA HIS A 123 -15.12 -7.06 1.37
C HIS A 123 -14.78 -7.60 -0.01
N THR A 124 -13.76 -8.45 -0.06
CA THR A 124 -13.31 -9.14 -1.27
C THR A 124 -12.80 -10.53 -0.88
N ASP A 125 -12.99 -11.50 -1.78
CA ASP A 125 -12.58 -12.89 -1.53
C ASP A 125 -11.07 -13.09 -1.74
N ASP A 126 -10.40 -12.17 -2.44
CA ASP A 126 -9.00 -12.31 -2.83
C ASP A 126 -8.07 -11.56 -1.87
N VAL A 127 -7.76 -12.22 -0.76
CA VAL A 127 -6.99 -11.67 0.37
C VAL A 127 -5.87 -12.60 0.80
N VAL A 128 -4.78 -12.02 1.30
CA VAL A 128 -3.72 -12.73 2.04
C VAL A 128 -3.87 -12.42 3.54
N ASP A 129 -4.05 -13.46 4.35
CA ASP A 129 -4.08 -13.33 5.82
C ASP A 129 -2.65 -13.31 6.38
N THR A 130 -2.29 -12.25 7.09
CA THR A 130 -0.97 -12.15 7.71
C THR A 130 -0.76 -13.15 8.84
N ARG A 131 -1.83 -13.73 9.41
CA ARG A 131 -1.74 -14.83 10.37
C ARG A 131 -1.35 -16.14 9.71
N LEU A 132 -1.90 -16.43 8.53
CA LEU A 132 -1.46 -17.57 7.72
C LEU A 132 0.03 -17.44 7.41
N LEU A 133 0.46 -16.26 6.95
CA LEU A 133 1.88 -16.02 6.67
C LEU A 133 2.77 -16.23 7.90
N GLU A 134 2.35 -15.80 9.09
CA GLU A 134 3.08 -16.09 10.33
C GLU A 134 3.20 -17.60 10.60
N GLN A 135 2.09 -18.34 10.43
CA GLN A 135 2.07 -19.79 10.60
C GLN A 135 3.06 -20.46 9.63
N LEU A 136 3.05 -20.08 8.36
CA LEU A 136 3.98 -20.60 7.34
C LEU A 136 5.44 -20.31 7.70
N LEU A 137 5.74 -19.08 8.15
CA LEU A 137 7.07 -18.74 8.63
C LEU A 137 7.46 -19.58 9.85
N SER A 138 6.56 -19.75 10.81
CA SER A 138 6.84 -20.47 12.05
C SER A 138 7.18 -21.95 11.81
N VAL A 139 6.51 -22.59 10.85
CA VAL A 139 6.71 -24.00 10.50
C VAL A 139 7.96 -24.20 9.64
N HIS A 140 8.15 -23.36 8.61
CA HIS A 140 9.14 -23.63 7.57
C HIS A 140 10.44 -22.86 7.72
N CYS A 141 10.41 -21.66 8.30
CA CYS A 141 11.54 -20.75 8.36
C CYS A 141 11.45 -19.77 9.54
N PRO A 142 11.51 -20.26 10.80
CA PRO A 142 11.20 -19.47 11.99
C PRO A 142 12.17 -18.31 12.29
N ASP A 143 13.33 -18.29 11.64
CA ASP A 143 14.37 -17.27 11.75
C ASP A 143 14.30 -16.19 10.64
N LEU A 144 13.33 -16.28 9.73
CA LEU A 144 13.04 -15.28 8.69
C LEU A 144 11.90 -14.34 9.07
N GLU A 145 11.79 -13.23 8.35
CA GLU A 145 10.66 -12.30 8.42
C GLU A 145 10.07 -12.08 7.02
N ALA A 146 8.82 -11.65 6.94
CA ALA A 146 8.20 -11.29 5.67
C ALA A 146 7.51 -9.91 5.76
N ASP A 147 7.72 -9.06 4.77
CA ASP A 147 6.98 -7.80 4.60
C ASP A 147 5.91 -8.01 3.51
N VAL A 148 4.62 -7.98 3.84
CA VAL A 148 3.55 -7.84 2.84
C VAL A 148 3.49 -6.38 2.43
N VAL A 149 3.73 -6.08 1.16
CA VAL A 149 3.80 -4.73 0.61
C VAL A 149 2.77 -4.59 -0.48
N SER A 150 1.82 -3.67 -0.31
CA SER A 150 0.86 -3.32 -1.36
C SER A 150 1.13 -1.89 -1.81
N ALA A 151 1.11 -1.65 -3.11
CA ALA A 151 1.33 -0.34 -3.69
C ALA A 151 0.35 -0.06 -4.83
N GLY A 152 -0.09 1.18 -4.96
CA GLY A 152 -1.10 1.55 -5.94
C GLY A 152 -1.75 2.90 -5.67
N HIS A 153 -2.91 3.13 -6.26
CA HIS A 153 -3.63 4.40 -6.20
C HIS A 153 -5.15 4.20 -6.21
N ARG A 154 -5.88 5.09 -5.54
CA ARG A 154 -7.36 5.10 -5.58
C ARG A 154 -7.89 5.72 -6.85
N VAL A 155 -7.25 6.78 -7.27
CA VAL A 155 -7.49 7.52 -8.51
C VAL A 155 -6.13 7.85 -9.10
N ALA A 156 -6.04 7.90 -10.42
CA ALA A 156 -4.83 8.27 -11.13
C ALA A 156 -5.06 9.54 -11.94
N ARG A 157 -4.01 10.35 -12.06
CA ARG A 157 -4.00 11.61 -12.82
C ARG A 157 -3.74 11.36 -14.31
N THR A 158 -4.40 10.35 -14.88
CA THR A 158 -4.33 10.01 -16.32
C THR A 158 -5.44 10.70 -17.12
N ALA A 159 -6.53 11.10 -16.46
CA ALA A 159 -7.63 11.85 -17.06
C ALA A 159 -7.54 13.35 -16.77
N ALA A 160 -8.44 14.12 -17.40
CA ALA A 160 -8.65 15.53 -17.08
C ALA A 160 -8.97 15.71 -15.58
N ALA A 161 -8.49 16.82 -14.99
CA ALA A 161 -8.56 17.03 -13.54
C ALA A 161 -10.00 17.04 -13.00
N ASP A 162 -10.95 17.57 -13.78
CA ASP A 162 -12.38 17.58 -13.44
C ASP A 162 -12.98 16.17 -13.38
N VAL A 163 -12.55 15.26 -14.26
CA VAL A 163 -12.96 13.84 -14.25
C VAL A 163 -12.40 13.12 -13.03
N VAL A 164 -11.13 13.35 -12.70
CA VAL A 164 -10.50 12.77 -11.51
C VAL A 164 -11.19 13.27 -10.24
N ASP A 165 -11.42 14.58 -10.12
CA ASP A 165 -12.09 15.18 -8.96
C ASP A 165 -13.54 14.69 -8.82
N LEU A 166 -14.26 14.56 -9.94
CA LEU A 166 -15.62 14.01 -9.96
C LEU A 166 -15.64 12.56 -9.47
N TYR A 167 -14.70 11.72 -9.95
CA TYR A 167 -14.63 10.33 -9.53
C TYR A 167 -14.18 10.19 -8.08
N GLU A 168 -13.22 11.01 -7.62
CA GLU A 168 -12.79 11.02 -6.22
C GLU A 168 -13.95 11.41 -5.28
N GLN A 169 -14.82 12.34 -5.70
CA GLN A 169 -16.05 12.68 -4.97
C GLN A 169 -17.05 11.53 -4.97
N ALA A 170 -17.21 10.83 -6.10
CA ALA A 170 -18.13 9.70 -6.24
C ALA A 170 -17.77 8.53 -5.30
N ILE A 171 -16.49 8.16 -5.23
CA ILE A 171 -16.02 7.07 -4.36
C ILE A 171 -15.83 7.51 -2.89
N GLY A 172 -15.79 8.82 -2.63
CA GLY A 172 -15.67 9.40 -1.29
C GLY A 172 -14.56 8.76 -0.45
N ALA A 173 -14.94 8.13 0.66
CA ALA A 173 -14.03 7.48 1.61
C ALA A 173 -13.91 5.96 1.42
N ASP A 174 -14.40 5.41 0.31
CA ASP A 174 -14.40 3.98 0.08
C ASP A 174 -12.97 3.43 -0.01
N PRO A 175 -12.60 2.37 0.74
CA PRO A 175 -11.28 1.76 0.68
C PRO A 175 -11.04 0.90 -0.57
N ALA A 176 -11.46 1.41 -1.72
CA ALA A 176 -11.40 0.77 -3.02
C ALA A 176 -10.29 1.42 -3.87
N PRO A 177 -9.06 0.88 -3.89
CA PRO A 177 -8.08 1.35 -4.85
C PRO A 177 -8.43 0.90 -6.27
N ALA A 178 -8.39 1.83 -7.21
CA ALA A 178 -8.54 1.55 -8.62
C ALA A 178 -7.45 0.62 -9.16
N HIS A 179 -6.22 0.80 -8.69
CA HIS A 179 -5.09 -0.06 -9.03
C HIS A 179 -4.29 -0.38 -7.78
N ARG A 180 -4.02 -1.67 -7.53
CA ARG A 180 -3.20 -2.16 -6.42
C ARG A 180 -2.52 -3.47 -6.82
N ARG A 181 -1.21 -3.53 -6.60
CA ARG A 181 -0.42 -4.77 -6.65
C ARG A 181 0.17 -5.05 -5.29
N THR A 182 0.32 -6.34 -4.96
CA THR A 182 0.82 -6.80 -3.67
C THR A 182 1.95 -7.80 -3.83
N TRP A 183 2.98 -7.65 -3.01
CA TRP A 183 4.14 -8.54 -2.95
C TRP A 183 4.41 -8.98 -1.51
N ILE A 184 5.08 -10.11 -1.36
CA ILE A 184 5.68 -10.54 -0.10
C ILE A 184 7.19 -10.48 -0.26
N ILE A 185 7.86 -9.67 0.56
CA ILE A 185 9.32 -9.59 0.62
C ILE A 185 9.81 -10.47 1.77
N VAL A 186 10.39 -11.62 1.45
CA VAL A 186 11.00 -12.51 2.44
C VAL A 186 12.39 -11.98 2.80
N ARG A 187 12.72 -11.95 4.09
CA ARG A 187 13.90 -11.27 4.63
C ARG A 187 14.73 -12.21 5.48
N ALA A 188 16.01 -12.29 5.16
CA ALA A 188 17.00 -13.02 5.94
C ALA A 188 18.02 -12.05 6.56
N ASP A 189 17.99 -11.91 7.88
CA ASP A 189 19.11 -11.32 8.63
C ASP A 189 20.21 -12.38 8.80
N PRO A 190 21.43 -12.14 8.31
CA PRO A 190 22.55 -13.08 8.42
C PRO A 190 22.82 -13.55 9.86
N ARG A 191 22.53 -12.70 10.86
CA ARG A 191 22.75 -13.04 12.28
C ARG A 191 21.70 -14.00 12.81
N ARG A 192 20.44 -13.80 12.44
CA ARG A 192 19.32 -14.65 12.87
C ARG A 192 19.32 -15.98 12.11
N ALA A 193 19.49 -15.91 10.80
CA ALA A 193 19.43 -17.07 9.92
C ALA A 193 20.72 -17.91 9.89
N ARG A 194 21.75 -17.53 10.66
CA ARG A 194 23.09 -18.15 10.62
C ARG A 194 23.06 -19.68 10.75
N LYS A 195 22.28 -20.19 11.72
CA LYS A 195 22.20 -21.64 12.00
C LYS A 195 21.55 -22.40 10.85
N SER A 196 20.46 -21.88 10.29
CA SER A 196 19.72 -22.51 9.19
C SER A 196 20.48 -22.40 7.86
N ALA A 197 21.13 -21.26 7.62
CA ALA A 197 21.99 -21.02 6.46
C ALA A 197 23.22 -21.95 6.46
N GLY A 198 23.89 -22.09 7.60
CA GLY A 198 25.10 -22.92 7.74
C GLY A 198 24.88 -24.42 7.53
N ARG A 199 23.63 -24.90 7.61
CA ARG A 199 23.28 -26.29 7.24
C ARG A 199 23.26 -26.55 5.74
N ARG A 200 23.27 -25.49 4.92
CA ARG A 200 23.12 -25.58 3.45
C ARG A 200 24.43 -25.30 2.73
N ASP A 201 25.18 -24.30 3.18
CA ASP A 201 26.48 -23.94 2.63
C ASP A 201 27.19 -22.96 3.57
N ALA A 202 28.47 -22.67 3.30
CA ALA A 202 29.24 -21.69 4.05
C ALA A 202 28.90 -20.25 3.64
N GLY A 203 28.97 -19.33 4.60
CA GLY A 203 28.89 -17.89 4.35
C GLY A 203 27.61 -17.43 3.64
N VAL A 204 27.76 -16.54 2.67
CA VAL A 204 26.65 -15.90 1.93
C VAL A 204 25.91 -16.90 1.05
N ALA A 205 26.61 -17.88 0.46
CA ALA A 205 25.98 -18.90 -0.38
C ALA A 205 24.93 -19.69 0.41
N GLY A 206 25.20 -20.02 1.67
CA GLY A 206 24.27 -20.75 2.54
C GLY A 206 23.02 -19.93 2.86
N LEU A 207 23.19 -18.62 3.05
CA LEU A 207 22.10 -17.68 3.28
C LEU A 207 21.22 -17.53 2.03
N VAL A 208 21.82 -17.41 0.84
CA VAL A 208 21.11 -17.34 -0.44
C VAL A 208 20.31 -18.62 -0.67
N ARG A 209 20.94 -19.80 -0.55
CA ARG A 209 20.26 -21.10 -0.70
C ARG A 209 19.11 -21.25 0.30
N TYR A 210 19.30 -20.77 1.53
CA TYR A 210 18.25 -20.82 2.55
C TYR A 210 17.06 -19.94 2.16
N LEU A 211 17.33 -18.67 1.81
CA LEU A 211 16.30 -17.71 1.47
C LEU A 211 15.53 -18.15 0.23
N VAL A 212 16.21 -18.58 -0.83
CA VAL A 212 15.60 -19.09 -2.06
C VAL A 212 14.69 -20.28 -1.77
N ALA A 213 15.19 -21.31 -1.07
CA ALA A 213 14.40 -22.49 -0.75
C ALA A 213 13.19 -22.18 0.15
N SER A 214 13.32 -21.22 1.07
CA SER A 214 12.22 -20.79 1.94
C SER A 214 11.18 -19.98 1.17
N THR A 215 11.63 -19.15 0.23
CA THR A 215 10.76 -18.33 -0.61
C THR A 215 9.89 -19.21 -1.52
N THR A 216 10.49 -20.19 -2.21
CA THR A 216 9.75 -21.16 -3.02
C THR A 216 8.73 -21.90 -2.17
N ARG A 217 9.11 -22.39 -0.98
CA ARG A 217 8.18 -23.11 -0.11
C ARG A 217 7.03 -22.23 0.39
N ILE A 218 7.28 -20.98 0.74
CA ILE A 218 6.23 -20.04 1.16
C ILE A 218 5.27 -19.80 0.00
N ALA A 219 5.78 -19.56 -1.22
CA ALA A 219 4.96 -19.36 -2.40
C ALA A 219 4.07 -20.59 -2.70
N ASP A 220 4.67 -21.80 -2.70
CA ASP A 220 3.93 -23.05 -2.90
C ASP A 220 2.81 -23.24 -1.86
N GLU A 221 3.11 -22.97 -0.58
CA GLU A 221 2.15 -23.20 0.49
C GLU A 221 1.04 -22.13 0.50
N LEU A 222 1.35 -20.89 0.13
CA LEU A 222 0.33 -19.86 -0.12
C LEU A 222 -0.61 -20.30 -1.25
N SER A 223 -0.06 -20.80 -2.35
CA SER A 223 -0.84 -21.32 -3.49
C SER A 223 -1.71 -22.51 -3.09
N ARG A 224 -1.22 -23.42 -2.24
CA ARG A 224 -2.03 -24.51 -1.65
C ARG A 224 -3.20 -24.01 -0.80
N HIS A 225 -3.03 -22.87 -0.13
CA HIS A 225 -4.09 -22.19 0.62
C HIS A 225 -4.96 -21.25 -0.24
N GLY A 226 -4.80 -21.30 -1.57
CA GLY A 226 -5.61 -20.53 -2.52
C GLY A 226 -5.12 -19.10 -2.77
N VAL A 227 -3.98 -18.69 -2.22
CA VAL A 227 -3.36 -17.40 -2.54
C VAL A 227 -2.37 -17.61 -3.68
N ASP A 228 -2.69 -17.17 -4.89
CA ASP A 228 -1.79 -17.34 -6.05
C ASP A 228 -0.51 -16.52 -5.83
N ALA A 229 0.60 -17.23 -5.61
CA ALA A 229 1.87 -16.66 -5.20
C ALA A 229 2.99 -17.20 -6.08
N VAL A 230 3.69 -16.29 -6.77
CA VAL A 230 4.74 -16.62 -7.72
C VAL A 230 6.06 -16.01 -7.27
N CYS A 231 7.13 -16.81 -7.23
CA CYS A 231 8.47 -16.31 -6.97
C CYS A 231 8.90 -15.32 -8.06
N GLY A 232 9.27 -14.11 -7.67
CA GLY A 232 9.68 -13.07 -8.61
C GLY A 232 11.08 -13.32 -9.16
N ARG A 233 11.21 -13.20 -10.48
CA ARG A 233 12.49 -13.31 -11.22
C ARG A 233 13.28 -12.00 -11.27
N SER A 234 12.65 -10.90 -10.91
CA SER A 234 13.25 -9.56 -10.80
C SER A 234 12.53 -8.75 -9.71
N PHE A 235 13.15 -7.65 -9.31
CA PHE A 235 12.52 -6.64 -8.44
C PHE A 235 11.95 -5.45 -9.23
N ASP A 236 12.05 -5.42 -10.56
CA ASP A 236 11.70 -4.24 -11.38
C ASP A 236 10.26 -3.77 -11.18
N ASP A 237 9.30 -4.70 -11.18
CA ASP A 237 7.89 -4.38 -10.97
C ASP A 237 7.62 -3.86 -9.56
N PHE A 238 8.24 -4.50 -8.56
CA PHE A 238 8.18 -4.05 -7.16
C PHE A 238 8.81 -2.65 -6.98
N ASP A 239 9.96 -2.40 -7.62
CA ASP A 239 10.67 -1.13 -7.53
C ASP A 239 9.91 -0.02 -8.26
N ARG A 240 9.35 -0.30 -9.45
CA ARG A 240 8.49 0.63 -10.18
C ARG A 240 7.24 0.99 -9.38
N ALA A 241 6.59 -0.01 -8.77
CA ALA A 241 5.38 0.20 -7.99
C ALA A 241 5.63 0.89 -6.65
N THR A 242 6.86 0.84 -6.10
CA THR A 242 7.20 1.50 -4.83
C THR A 242 8.08 2.74 -5.00
N ASP A 243 8.37 3.15 -6.24
CA ASP A 243 9.12 4.37 -6.51
C ASP A 243 8.29 5.60 -6.11
N ILE A 244 8.95 6.50 -5.40
CA ILE A 244 8.37 7.78 -4.98
C ILE A 244 9.15 8.97 -5.55
N GLY A 245 10.10 8.71 -6.46
CA GLY A 245 10.97 9.72 -7.06
C GLY A 245 11.76 10.49 -6.01
N PHE A 246 12.32 9.79 -5.01
CA PHE A 246 12.97 10.42 -3.85
C PHE A 246 14.04 11.43 -4.27
N GLU A 247 13.95 12.66 -3.75
CA GLU A 247 15.03 13.65 -3.85
C GLU A 247 15.68 13.89 -2.48
N ARG A 248 14.88 14.19 -1.46
CA ARG A 248 15.38 14.53 -0.13
C ARG A 248 14.40 14.22 0.99
N GLU A 249 14.95 13.85 2.14
CA GLU A 249 14.19 13.71 3.39
C GLU A 249 14.08 15.08 4.11
N LYS A 250 12.86 15.56 4.32
CA LYS A 250 12.55 16.60 5.32
C LYS A 250 12.14 15.94 6.64
N TRP A 251 12.04 16.75 7.69
CA TRP A 251 11.72 16.26 9.03
C TRP A 251 10.41 15.45 9.11
N SER A 252 9.38 15.79 8.34
CA SER A 252 8.06 15.13 8.43
C SER A 252 7.48 14.68 7.09
N THR A 253 8.28 14.73 6.03
CA THR A 253 7.90 14.35 4.67
C THR A 253 9.16 14.07 3.86
N ILE A 254 9.05 13.27 2.82
CA ILE A 254 10.02 13.15 1.74
C ILE A 254 9.56 14.07 0.60
N LYS A 255 10.48 14.88 0.06
CA LYS A 255 10.24 15.57 -1.21
C LYS A 255 10.69 14.62 -2.32
N GLY A 256 9.76 14.27 -3.21
CA GLY A 256 10.05 13.62 -4.47
C GLY A 256 10.17 14.64 -5.60
N ARG A 257 10.35 14.17 -6.84
CA ARG A 257 10.50 15.01 -8.05
C ARG A 257 9.39 16.07 -8.15
N ASN A 258 8.15 15.61 -8.22
CA ASN A 258 6.96 16.45 -8.38
C ASN A 258 5.89 16.17 -7.30
N SER A 259 6.28 15.59 -6.17
CA SER A 259 5.33 15.14 -5.15
C SER A 259 5.92 15.14 -3.74
N PHE A 260 5.05 14.96 -2.75
CA PHE A 260 5.42 14.80 -1.35
C PHE A 260 4.93 13.46 -0.83
N THR A 261 5.85 12.59 -0.45
CA THR A 261 5.52 11.36 0.25
C THR A 261 5.64 11.59 1.75
N THR A 262 4.70 11.07 2.52
CA THR A 262 4.83 11.05 3.98
C THR A 262 4.53 9.66 4.52
N ALA A 263 5.45 9.18 5.36
CA ALA A 263 5.27 7.98 6.14
C ALA A 263 4.47 8.28 7.42
N TYR A 264 3.47 7.44 7.65
CA TYR A 264 2.54 7.49 8.74
C TYR A 264 2.47 6.14 9.46
N THR A 265 2.09 6.22 10.73
CA THR A 265 1.58 5.10 11.51
C THR A 265 0.07 5.31 11.62
N ALA A 266 -0.70 4.30 11.23
CA ALA A 266 -2.14 4.39 11.14
C ALA A 266 -2.74 3.07 11.65
N PRO A 267 -3.23 3.01 12.90
CA PRO A 267 -4.01 1.87 13.33
C PRO A 267 -5.32 1.85 12.53
N GLY A 268 -5.80 0.66 12.17
CA GLY A 268 -7.09 0.51 11.49
C GLY A 268 -7.10 -0.50 10.35
N GLY A 269 -5.94 -0.90 9.83
CA GLY A 269 -5.86 -1.88 8.75
C GLY A 269 -6.15 -1.28 7.37
N PRO A 270 -6.26 -2.15 6.34
CA PRO A 270 -6.33 -1.73 4.94
C PRO A 270 -7.48 -0.76 4.65
N ASP A 271 -8.63 -0.90 5.31
CA ASP A 271 -9.78 0.00 5.12
C ASP A 271 -9.44 1.46 5.46
N VAL A 272 -8.68 1.69 6.53
CA VAL A 272 -8.25 3.05 6.90
C VAL A 272 -7.13 3.54 5.98
N TRP A 273 -6.25 2.64 5.55
CA TRP A 273 -5.08 3.00 4.74
C TRP A 273 -5.48 3.40 3.31
N TRP A 274 -6.39 2.62 2.71
CA TRP A 274 -6.86 2.78 1.34
C TRP A 274 -8.06 3.70 1.19
N SER A 275 -8.67 4.19 2.28
CA SER A 275 -9.67 5.27 2.23
C SER A 275 -9.03 6.66 2.23
N ALA A 276 -7.75 6.77 2.57
CA ALA A 276 -7.06 8.06 2.61
C ALA A 276 -6.79 8.59 1.19
N PRO A 277 -7.19 9.83 0.86
CA PRO A 277 -6.95 10.40 -0.46
C PRO A 277 -5.45 10.65 -0.67
N ALA A 278 -4.88 10.04 -1.70
CA ALA A 278 -3.48 10.11 -2.09
C ALA A 278 -3.32 9.69 -3.56
N ASP A 279 -2.38 10.33 -4.26
CA ASP A 279 -2.04 10.00 -5.65
C ASP A 279 -1.35 8.63 -5.74
N HIS A 280 -0.66 8.24 -4.67
CA HIS A 280 -0.05 6.92 -4.55
C HIS A 280 0.06 6.50 -3.09
N THR A 281 -0.24 5.24 -2.80
CA THR A 281 -0.27 4.65 -1.46
C THR A 281 0.60 3.41 -1.44
N ILE A 282 1.49 3.31 -0.45
CA ILE A 282 2.29 2.11 -0.18
C ILE A 282 2.01 1.68 1.26
N THR A 283 1.49 0.48 1.44
CA THR A 283 1.28 -0.13 2.76
C THR A 283 2.27 -1.24 2.98
N ARG A 284 2.78 -1.38 4.21
CA ARG A 284 3.67 -2.48 4.59
C ARG A 284 3.23 -3.08 5.90
N VAL A 285 3.14 -4.41 5.94
CA VAL A 285 2.91 -5.18 7.16
C VAL A 285 4.01 -6.22 7.29
N ARG A 286 4.86 -6.06 8.29
CA ARG A 286 5.90 -7.04 8.66
C ARG A 286 5.30 -8.08 9.57
N VAL A 287 5.59 -9.34 9.24
CA VAL A 287 5.23 -10.53 10.00
C VAL A 287 6.51 -11.28 10.35
N ALA A 288 6.61 -11.70 11.60
CA ALA A 288 7.67 -12.57 12.09
C ALA A 288 7.07 -13.56 13.11
N PRO A 289 7.56 -14.81 13.17
CA PRO A 289 7.03 -15.81 14.08
C PRO A 289 7.05 -15.39 15.55
N GLY A 290 5.90 -15.46 16.22
CA GLY A 290 5.77 -15.19 17.66
C GLY A 290 5.92 -13.72 18.04
N VAL A 291 5.87 -12.80 17.07
CA VAL A 291 5.97 -11.36 17.26
C VAL A 291 4.74 -10.70 16.68
N ALA A 292 4.15 -9.74 17.41
CA ALA A 292 3.03 -8.97 16.89
C ALA A 292 3.42 -8.28 15.56
N PRO A 293 2.56 -8.32 14.52
CA PRO A 293 2.85 -7.68 13.25
C PRO A 293 3.16 -6.20 13.42
N GLU A 294 3.92 -5.63 12.49
CA GLU A 294 4.22 -4.20 12.50
C GLU A 294 3.84 -3.57 11.17
N SER A 295 3.25 -2.37 11.17
CA SER A 295 2.81 -1.70 9.95
C SER A 295 3.33 -0.27 9.78
N THR A 296 3.40 0.16 8.53
CA THR A 296 3.68 1.54 8.11
C THR A 296 2.95 1.82 6.80
N VAL A 297 2.44 3.05 6.66
CA VAL A 297 1.76 3.52 5.45
C VAL A 297 2.47 4.75 4.91
N LEU A 298 2.74 4.78 3.61
CA LEU A 298 3.26 5.94 2.91
C LEU A 298 2.18 6.45 1.97
N LEU A 299 1.87 7.74 2.08
CA LEU A 299 0.94 8.43 1.18
C LEU A 299 1.70 9.50 0.43
N THR A 300 1.59 9.48 -0.89
CA THR A 300 2.15 10.47 -1.81
C THR A 300 1.03 11.39 -2.29
N THR A 301 1.27 12.70 -2.17
CA THR A 301 0.34 13.74 -2.60
C THR A 301 1.07 14.79 -3.42
N PRO A 302 0.40 15.53 -4.31
CA PRO A 302 1.05 16.55 -5.13
C PRO A 302 1.49 17.72 -4.24
N ASP A 303 0.64 18.07 -3.28
CA ASP A 303 0.89 19.13 -2.31
C ASP A 303 1.48 18.61 -1.01
N LYS A 304 2.03 19.55 -0.23
CA LYS A 304 2.49 19.27 1.12
C LYS A 304 1.34 18.72 1.96
N PRO A 305 1.50 17.55 2.61
CA PRO A 305 0.39 16.89 3.26
C PRO A 305 -0.17 17.72 4.42
N LYS A 306 -1.50 17.76 4.52
CA LYS A 306 -2.25 18.31 5.66
C LYS A 306 -2.30 17.30 6.82
N LYS A 307 -2.72 17.76 8.00
CA LYS A 307 -2.91 16.87 9.15
C LYS A 307 -4.13 15.98 8.89
N ARG A 308 -3.99 14.67 9.12
CA ARG A 308 -5.03 13.68 8.86
C ARG A 308 -5.47 13.03 10.18
N ARG A 309 -6.76 12.72 10.30
CA ARG A 309 -7.32 12.00 11.45
C ARG A 309 -6.94 10.52 11.33
N GLY A 310 -6.55 9.87 12.43
CA GLY A 310 -6.13 8.46 12.41
C GLY A 310 -4.68 8.22 11.99
N PHE A 311 -4.02 9.19 11.35
CA PHE A 311 -2.64 9.06 10.88
C PHE A 311 -1.66 9.90 11.73
N ALA A 312 -0.63 9.26 12.28
CA ALA A 312 0.47 9.93 12.97
C ALA A 312 1.74 9.90 12.11
N ARG A 313 2.35 11.06 11.86
CA ARG A 313 3.56 11.15 11.02
C ARG A 313 4.77 10.56 11.73
N VAL A 314 5.59 9.82 10.99
CA VAL A 314 6.90 9.32 11.45
C VAL A 314 7.96 10.42 11.34
N ALA A 315 7.87 11.45 12.17
CA ALA A 315 8.80 12.57 12.11
C ALA A 315 10.26 12.13 12.43
N GLY A 316 11.22 12.66 11.68
CA GLY A 316 12.65 12.37 11.76
C GLY A 316 13.05 10.99 11.25
N GLY A 317 12.12 10.20 10.71
CA GLY A 317 12.37 8.82 10.28
C GLY A 317 11.65 8.44 8.98
N GLN A 318 11.36 9.42 8.12
CA GLN A 318 10.60 9.20 6.89
C GLN A 318 11.35 8.27 5.93
N ARG A 319 12.66 8.49 5.77
CA ARG A 319 13.51 7.62 4.96
C ARG A 319 13.61 6.20 5.51
N ALA A 320 13.76 6.08 6.83
CA ALA A 320 13.83 4.78 7.48
C ALA A 320 12.50 4.01 7.33
N ALA A 321 11.36 4.71 7.44
CA ALA A 321 10.05 4.15 7.15
C ALA A 321 9.90 3.71 5.68
N LEU A 322 10.39 4.51 4.72
CA LEU A 322 10.47 4.13 3.30
C LEU A 322 11.34 2.89 3.07
N GLN A 323 12.35 2.64 3.89
CA GLN A 323 13.18 1.43 3.82
C GLN A 323 12.65 0.27 4.67
N ALA A 324 11.44 0.39 5.23
CA ALA A 324 10.83 -0.60 6.15
C ALA A 324 11.68 -0.88 7.41
N GLN A 325 12.37 0.15 7.91
CA GLN A 325 13.15 0.09 9.16
C GLN A 325 12.40 0.68 10.35
N ILE A 326 11.40 1.52 10.09
CA ILE A 326 10.48 2.02 11.12
C ILE A 326 9.10 1.51 10.76
N LEU A 327 8.64 0.56 11.57
CA LEU A 327 7.30 0.02 11.59
C LEU A 327 6.77 0.19 13.01
N VAL A 328 5.45 0.13 13.18
CA VAL A 328 4.84 0.21 14.50
C VAL A 328 3.98 -1.03 14.71
N SER A 329 4.08 -1.60 15.91
CA SER A 329 3.25 -2.72 16.34
C SER A 329 1.78 -2.49 16.00
N ASP A 330 1.19 -3.51 15.39
CA ASP A 330 -0.15 -3.60 14.86
C ASP A 330 -0.68 -5.02 15.15
N ARG A 331 -1.81 -5.38 14.55
CA ARG A 331 -2.42 -6.70 14.60
C ARG A 331 -2.36 -7.38 13.24
N HIS A 332 -2.74 -8.65 13.21
CA HIS A 332 -2.97 -9.35 11.95
C HIS A 332 -4.16 -8.76 11.20
N HIS A 333 -4.07 -8.75 9.87
CA HIS A 333 -5.08 -8.22 8.96
C HIS A 333 -5.19 -9.17 7.76
N GLN A 334 -6.38 -9.23 7.18
CA GLN A 334 -6.57 -9.75 5.82
C GLN A 334 -6.28 -8.61 4.85
N LEU A 335 -5.31 -8.80 3.98
CA LEU A 335 -4.85 -7.79 3.04
C LEU A 335 -5.31 -8.17 1.63
N PRO A 336 -6.17 -7.35 0.99
CA PRO A 336 -6.54 -7.59 -0.40
C PRO A 336 -5.33 -7.62 -1.33
N ILE A 337 -5.31 -8.58 -2.25
CA ILE A 337 -4.17 -8.83 -3.15
C ILE A 337 -4.17 -7.83 -4.32
N GLY A 338 -5.24 -7.88 -5.13
CA GLY A 338 -5.41 -7.05 -6.32
C GLY A 338 -6.20 -5.77 -6.10
N SER A 339 -6.53 -5.10 -7.19
CA SER A 339 -7.33 -3.89 -7.23
C SER A 339 -8.77 -4.12 -6.78
N ALA A 340 -9.41 -3.09 -6.21
CA ALA A 340 -10.88 -3.08 -6.15
C ALA A 340 -11.45 -2.76 -7.54
N GLY A 341 -10.76 -1.88 -8.28
CA GLY A 341 -11.07 -1.55 -9.66
C GLY A 341 -12.04 -0.38 -9.79
N VAL A 342 -12.96 -0.50 -10.76
CA VAL A 342 -13.90 0.55 -11.15
C VAL A 342 -15.24 0.35 -10.45
N LEU A 343 -15.86 1.41 -9.96
CA LEU A 343 -17.24 1.38 -9.44
C LEU A 343 -18.20 0.98 -10.57
N VAL A 344 -18.84 -0.18 -10.46
CA VAL A 344 -19.77 -0.70 -11.48
C VAL A 344 -21.24 -0.54 -11.11
N GLY A 345 -21.55 -0.42 -9.82
CA GLY A 345 -22.91 -0.25 -9.33
C GLY A 345 -22.97 -0.42 -7.81
N GLU A 346 -24.14 -0.77 -7.30
CA GLU A 346 -24.35 -1.10 -5.90
C GLU A 346 -25.17 -2.39 -5.73
N THR A 347 -25.13 -3.00 -4.56
CA THR A 347 -25.98 -4.14 -4.22
C THR A 347 -27.43 -3.69 -3.98
N ALA A 348 -28.36 -4.66 -3.85
CA ALA A 348 -29.74 -4.37 -3.47
C ALA A 348 -29.89 -3.64 -2.12
N SER A 349 -28.87 -3.73 -1.26
CA SER A 349 -28.81 -3.01 0.03
C SER A 349 -28.06 -1.67 -0.06
N HIS A 350 -27.84 -1.14 -1.28
CA HIS A 350 -27.14 0.12 -1.54
C HIS A 350 -25.66 0.15 -1.09
N TYR A 351 -25.00 -1.01 -1.12
CA TYR A 351 -23.54 -1.09 -0.90
C TYR A 351 -22.78 -0.98 -2.22
N PRO A 352 -21.81 -0.06 -2.38
CA PRO A 352 -21.02 0.08 -3.59
C PRO A 352 -20.31 -1.20 -3.99
N VAL A 353 -20.30 -1.50 -5.29
CA VAL A 353 -19.66 -2.68 -5.89
C VAL A 353 -18.62 -2.22 -6.91
N TYR A 354 -17.39 -2.66 -6.71
CA TYR A 354 -16.24 -2.41 -7.57
C TYR A 354 -15.82 -3.70 -8.29
N LEU A 355 -15.30 -3.56 -9.51
CA LEU A 355 -14.76 -4.68 -10.28
C LEU A 355 -13.41 -4.31 -10.91
N PRO A 356 -12.36 -5.16 -10.78
CA PRO A 356 -11.08 -4.97 -11.44
C PRO A 356 -11.14 -5.35 -12.91
N PHE A 357 -10.37 -4.60 -13.71
CA PHE A 357 -10.23 -4.78 -15.16
C PHE A 357 -8.75 -4.77 -15.60
N ASP A 358 -7.84 -4.60 -14.63
CA ASP A 358 -6.41 -4.40 -14.80
C ASP A 358 -5.57 -5.69 -14.74
N ASP A 359 -6.22 -6.85 -14.50
CA ASP A 359 -5.55 -8.14 -14.34
C ASP A 359 -5.39 -8.93 -15.66
N VAL A 360 -6.40 -8.90 -16.54
CA VAL A 360 -6.43 -9.70 -17.79
C VAL A 360 -7.10 -8.96 -18.94
N ASP A 361 -6.67 -9.26 -20.16
CA ASP A 361 -7.26 -8.72 -21.38
C ASP A 361 -8.72 -9.14 -21.54
N THR A 362 -9.58 -8.19 -21.87
CA THR A 362 -11.04 -8.39 -21.83
C THR A 362 -11.80 -7.66 -22.91
N SER A 363 -12.86 -8.28 -23.40
CA SER A 363 -13.91 -7.64 -24.20
C SER A 363 -15.03 -7.18 -23.28
N VAL A 364 -15.18 -5.86 -23.13
CA VAL A 364 -16.23 -5.24 -22.30
C VAL A 364 -17.39 -4.81 -23.20
N ASN A 365 -18.53 -5.48 -23.04
CA ASN A 365 -19.78 -5.12 -23.69
C ASN A 365 -20.61 -4.22 -22.77
N LEU A 366 -20.79 -2.97 -23.19
CA LEU A 366 -21.48 -1.92 -22.45
C LEU A 366 -22.92 -1.82 -22.98
N GLY A 367 -23.90 -2.01 -22.09
CA GLY A 367 -25.29 -2.25 -22.47
C GLY A 367 -26.08 -1.03 -22.95
N ASP A 368 -25.69 0.17 -22.54
CA ASP A 368 -26.34 1.43 -22.90
C ASP A 368 -25.37 2.62 -22.84
N ALA A 369 -25.80 3.79 -23.32
CA ALA A 369 -25.00 5.01 -23.40
C ALA A 369 -24.52 5.47 -22.01
N ARG A 370 -25.37 5.36 -20.98
CA ARG A 370 -25.04 5.74 -19.60
C ARG A 370 -23.93 4.86 -19.04
N VAL A 371 -24.08 3.53 -19.12
CA VAL A 371 -23.06 2.57 -18.68
C VAL A 371 -21.75 2.79 -19.45
N PHE A 372 -21.82 3.11 -20.74
CA PHE A 372 -20.64 3.46 -21.53
C PHE A 372 -19.94 4.71 -20.99
N THR A 373 -20.66 5.81 -20.80
CA THR A 373 -20.12 7.06 -20.25
C THR A 373 -19.50 6.84 -18.88
N GLN A 374 -20.22 6.15 -17.98
CA GLN A 374 -19.74 5.87 -16.63
C GLN A 374 -18.49 5.01 -16.63
N PHE A 375 -18.47 3.91 -17.40
CA PHE A 375 -17.31 3.05 -17.48
C PHE A 375 -16.09 3.82 -17.99
N VAL A 376 -16.23 4.57 -19.07
CA VAL A 376 -15.11 5.31 -19.67
C VAL A 376 -14.58 6.41 -18.73
N LEU A 377 -15.46 7.22 -18.13
CA LEU A 377 -15.08 8.26 -17.18
C LEU A 377 -14.31 7.67 -15.99
N ARG A 378 -14.90 6.65 -15.35
CA ARG A 378 -14.34 6.04 -14.14
C ARG A 378 -13.07 5.27 -14.46
N ALA A 379 -12.98 4.61 -15.61
CA ALA A 379 -11.77 3.94 -16.06
C ALA A 379 -10.62 4.93 -16.32
N ALA A 380 -10.91 6.09 -16.94
CA ALA A 380 -9.93 7.14 -17.12
C ALA A 380 -9.41 7.68 -15.78
N ALA A 381 -10.31 7.95 -14.82
CA ALA A 381 -9.95 8.39 -13.47
C ALA A 381 -9.27 7.29 -12.62
N ALA A 382 -9.48 6.02 -12.96
CA ALA A 382 -8.86 4.86 -12.31
C ALA A 382 -7.41 4.61 -12.77
N GLY A 383 -6.93 5.29 -13.80
CA GLY A 383 -5.58 5.08 -14.35
C GLY A 383 -5.55 4.43 -15.73
N GLY A 384 -6.70 4.12 -16.31
CA GLY A 384 -6.81 3.58 -17.65
C GLY A 384 -6.52 4.63 -18.71
N THR A 385 -5.65 4.30 -19.66
CA THR A 385 -5.48 5.11 -20.87
C THR A 385 -6.59 4.77 -21.85
N VAL A 386 -7.59 5.64 -21.94
CA VAL A 386 -8.75 5.45 -22.81
C VAL A 386 -8.42 5.88 -24.24
N THR A 387 -8.78 5.03 -25.20
CA THR A 387 -8.79 5.31 -26.63
C THR A 387 -10.18 5.06 -27.18
N LEU A 388 -10.75 6.03 -27.90
CA LEU A 388 -12.09 5.95 -28.49
C LEU A 388 -12.06 6.14 -30.01
N GLY A 389 -13.11 5.68 -30.69
CA GLY A 389 -13.28 5.88 -32.12
C GLY A 389 -13.47 7.35 -32.51
N PRO A 390 -13.15 7.76 -33.75
CA PRO A 390 -13.23 9.17 -34.19
C PRO A 390 -14.60 9.84 -34.00
N HIS A 391 -15.68 9.06 -34.02
CA HIS A 391 -17.04 9.56 -33.82
C HIS A 391 -17.30 10.05 -32.38
N PHE A 392 -16.51 9.59 -31.39
CA PHE A 392 -16.62 10.05 -30.00
C PHE A 392 -15.77 11.28 -29.68
N ARG A 393 -15.22 11.99 -30.69
CA ARG A 393 -14.27 13.11 -30.47
C ARG A 393 -14.70 14.13 -29.40
N PRO A 394 -15.93 14.67 -29.41
CA PRO A 394 -16.34 15.64 -28.38
C PRO A 394 -16.28 15.07 -26.96
N PHE A 395 -16.74 13.82 -26.79
CA PHE A 395 -16.67 13.12 -25.51
C PHE A 395 -15.23 12.78 -25.11
N ALA A 396 -14.40 12.34 -26.07
CA ALA A 396 -13.00 12.01 -25.82
C ALA A 396 -12.20 13.21 -25.32
N GLU A 397 -12.39 14.39 -25.93
CA GLU A 397 -11.74 15.64 -25.51
C GLU A 397 -12.13 16.03 -24.07
N LEU A 398 -13.41 15.87 -23.71
CA LEU A 398 -13.89 16.16 -22.36
C LEU A 398 -13.31 15.25 -21.29
N VAL A 399 -13.07 13.98 -21.61
CA VAL A 399 -12.53 13.01 -20.63
C VAL A 399 -11.01 12.86 -20.67
N GLY A 400 -10.34 13.51 -21.62
CA GLY A 400 -8.91 13.37 -21.85
C GLY A 400 -8.54 12.01 -22.49
N ALA A 401 -9.43 11.43 -23.29
CA ALA A 401 -9.17 10.18 -24.02
C ALA A 401 -8.49 10.44 -25.38
N HIS A 402 -7.75 9.45 -25.85
CA HIS A 402 -7.14 9.44 -27.17
C HIS A 402 -8.15 9.05 -28.24
N ILE A 403 -7.90 9.44 -29.49
CA ILE A 403 -8.65 8.97 -30.66
C ILE A 403 -7.83 7.92 -31.39
N GLY A 404 -8.45 6.78 -31.67
CA GLY A 404 -7.81 5.68 -32.38
C GLY A 404 -8.81 4.80 -33.12
N PRO A 405 -8.32 3.86 -33.95
CA PRO A 405 -9.17 2.97 -34.73
C PRO A 405 -9.88 1.92 -33.85
N GLU A 406 -9.32 1.63 -32.68
CA GLU A 406 -9.80 0.60 -31.75
C GLU A 406 -10.18 1.24 -30.42
N ALA A 407 -11.45 1.09 -30.04
CA ALA A 407 -11.95 1.59 -28.76
C ALA A 407 -11.51 0.65 -27.63
N LYS A 408 -10.71 1.14 -26.69
CA LYS A 408 -10.13 0.35 -25.59
C LYS A 408 -9.72 1.20 -24.40
N VAL A 409 -9.52 0.54 -23.28
CA VAL A 409 -8.86 1.08 -22.10
C VAL A 409 -7.61 0.25 -21.85
N ALA A 410 -6.43 0.87 -21.94
CA ALA A 410 -5.17 0.23 -21.59
C ALA A 410 -4.86 0.48 -20.11
N TRP A 411 -4.75 -0.60 -19.35
CA TRP A 411 -4.31 -0.64 -17.96
C TRP A 411 -2.80 -0.95 -17.92
N PRO A 412 -2.13 -0.84 -16.75
CA PRO A 412 -0.70 -1.14 -16.65
C PRO A 412 -0.31 -2.55 -17.11
N ASN A 413 -1.18 -3.55 -16.89
CA ASN A 413 -0.90 -4.96 -17.17
C ASN A 413 -1.94 -5.65 -18.08
N ALA A 414 -2.99 -4.93 -18.52
CA ALA A 414 -4.11 -5.52 -19.25
C ALA A 414 -4.79 -4.50 -20.17
N THR A 415 -5.61 -4.97 -21.09
CA THR A 415 -6.40 -4.14 -22.01
C THR A 415 -7.87 -4.54 -21.99
N SER A 416 -8.75 -3.58 -21.71
CA SER A 416 -10.20 -3.74 -21.87
C SER A 416 -10.67 -3.15 -23.20
N TYR A 417 -10.97 -4.02 -24.16
CA TYR A 417 -11.54 -3.66 -25.45
C TYR A 417 -13.01 -3.30 -25.31
N LEU A 418 -13.39 -2.10 -25.77
CA LEU A 418 -14.76 -1.59 -25.70
C LEU A 418 -15.57 -2.10 -26.90
N GLY A 419 -16.08 -3.33 -26.78
CA GLY A 419 -16.76 -4.04 -27.86
C GLY A 419 -16.25 -5.47 -28.02
N ARG A 420 -16.70 -6.16 -29.07
CA ARG A 420 -16.30 -7.54 -29.35
C ARG A 420 -14.83 -7.58 -29.79
N HIS A 421 -14.02 -8.36 -29.08
CA HIS A 421 -12.65 -8.67 -29.48
C HIS A 421 -12.45 -10.20 -29.40
N PRO A 422 -11.94 -10.85 -30.45
CA PRO A 422 -11.73 -12.30 -30.45
C PRO A 422 -10.58 -12.69 -29.51
N GLY A 423 -10.65 -13.91 -28.96
CA GLY A 423 -9.55 -14.50 -28.18
C GLY A 423 -9.38 -13.98 -26.75
N VAL A 424 -10.28 -13.12 -26.28
CA VAL A 424 -10.26 -12.57 -24.90
C VAL A 424 -11.57 -12.84 -24.18
N ASP A 425 -11.50 -12.87 -22.85
CA ASP A 425 -12.65 -13.08 -21.99
C ASP A 425 -13.69 -11.96 -22.12
N ARG A 426 -14.97 -12.31 -22.03
CA ARG A 426 -16.07 -11.35 -22.20
C ARG A 426 -16.67 -10.94 -20.86
N VAL A 427 -16.72 -9.64 -20.64
CA VAL A 427 -17.47 -9.01 -19.56
C VAL A 427 -18.66 -8.25 -20.16
N THR A 428 -19.85 -8.40 -19.60
CA THR A 428 -21.02 -7.61 -20.00
C THR A 428 -21.47 -6.75 -18.82
N LEU A 429 -21.48 -5.43 -19.01
CA LEU A 429 -21.95 -4.45 -18.05
C LEU A 429 -23.27 -3.87 -18.54
N ARG A 430 -24.33 -4.02 -17.75
CA ARG A 430 -25.64 -3.42 -17.95
C ARG A 430 -26.02 -2.64 -16.69
N HIS A 431 -27.01 -1.76 -16.80
CA HIS A 431 -27.48 -0.95 -15.67
C HIS A 431 -27.95 -1.78 -14.45
N ASN A 432 -28.39 -3.03 -14.65
CA ASN A 432 -28.94 -3.90 -13.60
C ASN A 432 -28.10 -5.16 -13.32
N MET A 433 -27.01 -5.39 -14.06
CA MET A 433 -26.28 -6.65 -13.98
C MET A 433 -24.87 -6.52 -14.55
N VAL A 434 -23.93 -7.20 -13.89
CA VAL A 434 -22.58 -7.49 -14.40
C VAL A 434 -22.46 -8.98 -14.67
N SER A 435 -21.92 -9.36 -15.83
CA SER A 435 -21.59 -10.76 -16.16
C SER A 435 -20.11 -10.84 -16.48
N THR A 436 -19.40 -11.73 -15.81
CA THR A 436 -17.96 -11.99 -16.02
C THR A 436 -17.74 -13.49 -16.25
N PRO A 437 -16.58 -13.91 -16.78
CA PRO A 437 -16.28 -15.34 -16.93
C PRO A 437 -16.38 -16.11 -15.61
N ARG A 438 -16.00 -15.47 -14.51
CA ARG A 438 -16.08 -16.03 -13.16
C ARG A 438 -17.50 -15.99 -12.60
N HIS A 439 -18.20 -14.88 -12.78
CA HIS A 439 -19.52 -14.67 -12.22
C HIS A 439 -20.54 -14.55 -13.34
N ARG A 440 -21.30 -15.63 -13.59
CA ARG A 440 -22.26 -15.70 -14.70
C ARG A 440 -23.20 -14.49 -14.73
N GLN A 441 -23.79 -14.14 -13.59
CA GLN A 441 -24.58 -12.92 -13.41
C GLN A 441 -24.45 -12.42 -11.96
N LEU A 442 -24.05 -11.16 -11.79
CA LEU A 442 -24.05 -10.41 -10.55
C LEU A 442 -25.10 -9.29 -10.69
N PRO A 443 -26.23 -9.35 -9.97
CA PRO A 443 -27.21 -8.27 -9.99
C PRO A 443 -26.62 -7.04 -9.31
N ILE A 444 -26.79 -5.88 -9.95
CA ILE A 444 -26.40 -4.58 -9.40
C ILE A 444 -27.52 -3.57 -9.62
N LEU A 445 -27.54 -2.52 -8.81
CA LEU A 445 -28.33 -1.32 -9.07
C LEU A 445 -27.41 -0.22 -9.64
N PRO A 446 -27.93 0.64 -10.52
CA PRO A 446 -27.13 1.69 -11.14
C PRO A 446 -26.81 2.78 -10.12
N VAL A 447 -25.54 3.16 -10.04
CA VAL A 447 -25.07 4.30 -9.23
C VAL A 447 -24.76 5.45 -10.16
N SER A 448 -25.44 6.58 -9.99
CA SER A 448 -25.12 7.84 -10.70
C SER A 448 -24.88 8.98 -9.73
N PRO A 449 -23.61 9.24 -9.40
CA PRO A 449 -23.20 10.45 -8.72
C PRO A 449 -23.64 11.71 -9.50
N PRO A 450 -23.94 12.81 -8.82
CA PRO A 450 -24.22 14.09 -9.47
C PRO A 450 -23.06 14.49 -10.39
N GLY A 451 -23.36 14.95 -11.61
CA GLY A 451 -22.37 15.48 -12.54
C GLY A 451 -21.89 14.53 -13.63
N GLU A 452 -22.02 13.20 -13.49
CA GLU A 452 -21.65 12.26 -14.57
C GLU A 452 -22.56 12.43 -15.81
N GLY A 453 -23.84 12.73 -15.61
CA GLY A 453 -24.82 12.85 -16.70
C GLY A 453 -24.54 13.97 -17.72
N ARG A 454 -23.74 14.99 -17.36
CA ARG A 454 -23.36 16.05 -18.30
C ARG A 454 -22.49 15.54 -19.45
N TYR A 455 -21.72 14.48 -19.22
CA TYR A 455 -20.85 13.90 -20.24
C TYR A 455 -21.62 13.02 -21.23
N GLU A 456 -22.78 12.50 -20.83
CA GLU A 456 -23.67 11.74 -21.71
C GLU A 456 -24.19 12.62 -22.86
N GLN A 457 -24.39 13.93 -22.60
CA GLN A 457 -24.81 14.91 -23.61
C GLN A 457 -23.76 15.13 -24.72
N ALA A 458 -22.50 14.76 -24.48
CA ALA A 458 -21.43 14.84 -25.46
C ALA A 458 -21.31 13.59 -26.33
N LEU A 459 -22.11 12.55 -26.08
CA LEU A 459 -22.14 11.35 -26.90
C LEU A 459 -22.83 11.62 -28.26
N PRO A 460 -22.39 10.93 -29.33
CA PRO A 460 -23.07 11.00 -30.61
C PRO A 460 -24.54 10.58 -30.49
N GLY A 461 -25.45 11.47 -30.92
CA GLY A 461 -26.89 11.20 -30.88
C GLY A 461 -27.59 11.54 -29.55
N ALA A 462 -26.87 12.06 -28.55
CA ALA A 462 -27.46 12.64 -27.35
C ALA A 462 -28.25 13.91 -27.72
N GLY A 463 -29.56 13.75 -27.92
CA GLY A 463 -30.45 14.79 -28.48
C GLY A 463 -31.41 14.29 -29.53
N ARG A 464 -31.26 13.05 -30.04
CA ARG A 464 -32.30 12.36 -30.82
C ARG A 464 -33.28 11.65 -29.88
N THR A 465 -34.06 12.42 -29.13
CA THR A 465 -35.36 11.93 -28.66
C THR A 465 -36.25 11.75 -29.88
N ALA A 466 -36.88 10.58 -29.98
CA ALA A 466 -37.75 10.16 -31.08
C ALA A 466 -38.67 11.30 -31.56
N SER A 467 -38.49 11.70 -32.82
CA SER A 467 -39.52 12.35 -33.62
C SER A 467 -40.48 11.30 -34.16
#